data_AF-A0A173RKU2-F1
#
_entry.id   AF-A0A173RKU2-F1
#
_cell.length_a   1.000
_cell.length_b   1.000
_cell.length_c   1.000
_cell.angle_alpha   90.00
_cell.angle_beta   90.00
_cell.angle_gamma   90.00
#
_symmetry.space_group_name_H-M   'P 1'
#
loop_
_entity.id
_entity.type
_entity.pdbx_description
1 polymer ?
#
loop_
_entity_poly.entity_id
_entity_poly.type
_entity_poly.pdbx_seq_one_letter_code
_entity_poly.pdbx_strand_id
1 'polypeptide(L)' 'MVKKIEWMCRNCGKTERRTESMGRPLPGHCIRMDGKPHSWVKNRIVK' A
#
# COMPACT_ATOMS: atom_id res chain seq x y z
N MET A 1 -20.03 0.94 -8.23
CA MET A 1 -18.82 0.10 -8.34
C MET A 1 -17.81 0.54 -7.30
N VAL A 2 -17.34 -0.35 -6.44
CA VAL A 2 -16.37 -0.01 -5.39
C VAL A 2 -14.97 0.01 -6.01
N LYS A 3 -14.42 1.21 -6.23
CA LYS A 3 -13.04 1.35 -6.72
C LYS A 3 -12.07 0.81 -5.66
N LYS A 4 -11.25 -0.17 -6.03
CA LYS A 4 -10.14 -0.64 -5.19
C LYS A 4 -8.83 -0.04 -5.70
N ILE A 5 -7.94 0.31 -4.79
CA ILE A 5 -6.60 0.79 -5.07
C ILE A 5 -5.64 -0.26 -4.56
N GLU A 6 -4.78 -0.75 -5.45
CA GLU A 6 -3.61 -1.51 -5.07
C GLU A 6 -2.52 -0.52 -4.68
N TRP A 7 -2.14 -0.56 -3.41
CA TRP A 7 -1.03 0.18 -2.86
C TRP A 7 0.22 -0.68 -2.88
N MET A 8 1.37 -0.07 -3.12
CA MET A 8 2.66 -0.74 -3.11
C MET A 8 3.63 0.03 -2.24
N CYS A 9 4.43 -0.66 -1.44
CA CYS A 9 5.53 -0.03 -0.74
C CYS A 9 6.68 0.20 -1.72
N ARG A 10 7.14 1.45 -1.87
CA ARG A 10 8.24 1.79 -2.80
C ARG A 10 9.55 1.07 -2.48
N ASN A 11 9.77 0.73 -1.21
CA ASN A 11 11.05 0.21 -0.73
C ASN A 11 11.09 -1.33 -0.75
N CYS A 12 10.15 -1.99 -0.07
CA CYS A 12 10.10 -3.46 -0.03
C CYS A 12 9.24 -4.12 -1.10
N GLY A 13 8.46 -3.36 -1.88
CA GLY A 13 7.59 -3.91 -2.92
C GLY A 13 6.34 -4.63 -2.41
N LYS A 14 6.06 -4.61 -1.10
CA LYS A 14 4.83 -5.19 -0.53
C LYS A 14 3.62 -4.52 -1.17
N THR A 15 2.60 -5.28 -1.54
CA THR A 15 1.35 -4.75 -2.08
C THR A 15 0.17 -5.02 -1.16
N GLU A 16 -0.77 -4.08 -1.08
CA GLU A 16 -2.01 -4.25 -0.33
C GLU A 16 -3.17 -3.61 -1.11
N ARG A 17 -4.30 -4.31 -1.21
CA ARG A 17 -5.50 -3.81 -1.90
C ARG A 17 -6.46 -3.23 -0.87
N ARG A 18 -6.76 -1.94 -1.01
CA ARG A 18 -7.74 -1.23 -0.17
C ARG A 18 -8.83 -0.62 -1.04
N THR A 19 -10.01 -0.42 -0.50
CA THR A 19 -11.02 0.40 -1.17
C THR A 19 -10.58 1.86 -1.17
N GLU A 20 -10.99 2.63 -2.18
CA GLU A 20 -10.67 4.06 -2.25
C GLU A 20 -11.12 4.81 -0.98
N SER A 21 -12.27 4.42 -0.43
CA SER A 21 -12.84 4.94 0.82
C SER A 21 -12.01 4.66 2.07
N MET A 22 -11.26 3.56 2.11
CA MET A 22 -10.40 3.21 3.25
C MET A 22 -9.04 3.93 3.23
N GLY A 23 -8.66 4.55 2.11
CA GLY A 23 -7.40 5.27 2.00
C GLY A 23 -6.16 4.36 1.98
N ARG A 24 -5.08 4.81 2.63
CA ARG A 24 -3.77 4.14 2.62
C ARG A 24 -3.76 2.92 3.56
N PRO A 25 -3.00 1.85 3.23
CA PRO A 25 -2.76 0.74 4.14
C PRO A 25 -2.03 1.20 5.41
N LEU A 26 -2.10 0.36 6.46
CA LEU A 26 -1.34 0.62 7.67
C LEU A 26 0.17 0.59 7.36
N PRO A 27 0.95 1.51 7.92
CA PRO A 27 2.39 1.60 7.66
C PRO A 27 3.12 0.30 7.99
N GLY A 28 2.71 -0.46 9.00
CA GLY A 28 3.35 -1.73 9.36
C GLY A 28 4.88 -1.61 9.51
N HIS A 29 5.57 -2.74 9.35
CA HIS A 29 7.02 -2.84 9.49
C HIS A 29 7.66 -3.23 8.15
N CYS A 30 8.54 -2.38 7.61
CA CYS A 30 9.21 -2.61 6.33
C CYS A 30 10.56 -3.30 6.53
N ILE A 31 10.64 -4.58 6.16
CA ILE A 31 11.88 -5.39 6.27
C ILE A 31 13.09 -4.78 5.55
N ARG A 32 12.88 -4.02 4.46
CA ARG A 32 13.99 -3.41 3.70
C ARG A 32 14.44 -2.07 4.26
N MET A 33 13.66 -1.44 5.13
CA MET A 33 14.01 -0.16 5.72
C MET A 33 14.32 -0.29 7.21
N ASP A 34 14.96 -1.39 7.61
CA ASP A 34 15.41 -1.58 8.99
C ASP A 34 14.25 -1.41 10.00
N GLY A 35 13.09 -1.94 9.63
CA GLY A 35 11.88 -1.87 10.44
C GLY A 35 11.13 -0.54 10.47
N LYS A 36 11.54 0.43 9.65
CA LYS A 36 10.76 1.65 9.44
C LYS A 36 9.39 1.35 8.80
N PRO A 37 8.41 2.25 8.93
CA PRO A 37 7.13 2.19 8.25
C PRO A 37 7.21 1.95 6.73
N HIS A 38 6.28 1.19 6.17
CA HIS A 38 6.10 1.10 4.73
C HIS A 38 5.72 2.46 4.13
N SER A 39 6.46 2.86 3.09
CA SER A 39 6.10 4.02 2.26
C SER A 39 5.14 3.60 1.15
N TRP A 40 3.85 3.68 1.42
CA TRP A 40 2.78 3.31 0.49
C TRP A 40 2.61 4.33 -0.63
N VAL A 41 2.66 3.86 -1.87
CA VAL A 41 2.33 4.59 -3.09
C VAL A 41 1.17 3.91 -3.82
N LYS A 42 0.35 4.68 -4.55
CA LYS A 42 -0.71 4.10 -5.38
C LYS A 42 -0.06 3.40 -6.57
N ASN A 43 -0.29 2.09 -6.70
CA ASN A 43 0.21 1.31 -7.83
C ASN A 43 -0.79 1.36 -9.00
N ARG A 44 -2.01 0.85 -8.77
CA ARG A 44 -3.06 0.85 -9.79
C ARG A 44 -4.46 0.81 -9.17
N ILE A 45 -5.44 1.28 -9.93
CA ILE A 45 -6.86 1.13 -9.59
C ILE A 45 -7.31 -0.24 -10.10
N VAL A 46 -7.77 -1.08 -9.18
CA VAL A 46 -8.38 -2.37 -9.47
C VAL A 46 -9.89 -2.14 -9.58
N LYS A 47 -10.41 -2.26 -10.81
CA LYS A 47 -11.84 -2.15 -11.10
C LYS A 47 -12.60 -3.42 -10.72
#